data_AF-E9E852-F1
#
_entry.id   AF-E9E852-F1
#
_cell.length_a   1.000
_cell.length_b   1.000
_cell.length_c   1.000
_cell.angle_alpha   90.00
_cell.angle_beta   90.00
_cell.angle_gamma   90.00
#
_symmetry.space_group_name_H-M   'P 1'
#
loop_
_entity.id
_entity.type
_entity.pdbx_description
1 polymer ?
#
loop_
_entity_poly.entity_id
_entity_poly.type
_entity_poly.pdbx_seq_one_letter_code
_entity_poly.pdbx_strand_id
1 'polypeptide(L)'
;MNASRCVRHTSLIICLHRPTLRRSSIRIRQVVDSQWRCMKSKSLGWELLRLRGSKVIPGIKNHVLKKLADWSSASKVEDGTGYEVFIASVERGVVAQFSLPSGQGHVRLLKGDHSSDLQLDCSELNEASKYAAKELQRDILSAYIASFQTGSLDMYRMSQRPRVRDRAPRVENIFGFVELYRDPQGIRADFEAPVAIADDSESRLFAELVDNSAKFIRRLPWATPENDDKGPLERSLFEPPDFSSIHGSQAKQYPFIEAAEAEQLQKHKLQAYYWWVVLHELLGHGTGRMTVESMGGKFNFDGENPPVNPITRRPISSWYKPGQTWTGQFGQLATTLDECRAEPVGAYLMDDSELLEMLGFTETSDIHAEDLTHNLYLQLGVDGLRALSNFNVQSNKWGEAHSRAQTAFDSSSGPVQNSYTWETGLGKDALASACFDAQQMRKAVEHTMRICQV
;
A
#
# COMPACT_ATOMS: atom_id res chain seq x y z
N MET A 1 13.88 -17.85 24.22
CA MET A 1 12.44 -17.61 23.97
C MET A 1 12.27 -16.14 23.62
N ASN A 2 12.37 -15.78 22.34
CA ASN A 2 12.31 -14.38 21.88
C ASN A 2 11.11 -14.20 20.94
N ALA A 3 10.00 -13.72 21.49
CA ALA A 3 8.87 -13.20 20.74
C ALA A 3 9.03 -11.67 20.67
N SER A 4 9.41 -11.13 19.51
CA SER A 4 9.21 -9.73 19.06
C SER A 4 10.09 -9.41 17.84
N ARG A 5 9.76 -9.97 16.67
CA ARG A 5 10.16 -9.41 15.38
C ARG A 5 8.97 -9.56 14.43
N CYS A 6 8.03 -8.63 14.54
CA CYS A 6 7.02 -8.43 13.50
C CYS A 6 7.66 -7.48 12.48
N VAL A 7 8.46 -8.06 11.58
CA VAL A 7 8.91 -7.37 10.37
C VAL A 7 7.66 -7.19 9.51
N ARG A 8 7.35 -5.96 9.10
CA ARG A 8 6.38 -5.71 8.03
C ARG A 8 6.99 -6.27 6.74
N HIS A 9 6.77 -7.55 6.49
CA HIS A 9 6.97 -8.15 5.17
C HIS A 9 5.63 -8.06 4.46
N THR A 10 5.48 -7.02 3.64
CA THR A 10 4.35 -6.86 2.74
C THR A 10 4.63 -7.77 1.54
N SER A 11 3.96 -8.92 1.44
CA SER A 11 3.84 -9.64 0.16
C SER A 11 2.72 -8.93 -0.59
N LEU A 12 3.09 -8.09 -1.55
CA LEU A 12 2.16 -7.18 -2.21
C LEU A 12 1.77 -7.68 -3.60
N ILE A 13 0.49 -7.49 -3.90
CA ILE A 13 -0.21 -7.94 -5.08
C ILE A 13 -0.61 -6.68 -5.86
N ILE A 14 -0.01 -6.44 -7.04
CA ILE A 14 -0.32 -5.29 -7.90
C ILE A 14 -1.37 -5.73 -8.93
N CYS A 15 -2.48 -5.03 -9.12
CA CYS A 15 -3.55 -5.37 -10.10
C CYS A 15 -3.58 -4.44 -11.34
N LEU A 16 -3.18 -4.86 -12.58
CA LEU A 16 -3.34 -4.13 -13.90
C LEU A 16 -3.55 -4.94 -15.26
N HIS A 17 -4.69 -4.89 -16.00
CA HIS A 17 -5.27 -5.98 -16.88
C HIS A 17 -4.65 -6.35 -18.27
N ARG A 18 -4.70 -7.65 -18.66
CA ARG A 18 -5.03 -8.15 -20.03
C ARG A 18 -5.61 -9.59 -20.04
N PRO A 19 -6.47 -9.98 -21.02
CA PRO A 19 -7.15 -11.28 -21.02
C PRO A 19 -6.54 -12.27 -22.01
N THR A 20 -5.79 -13.27 -21.54
CA THR A 20 -5.53 -14.50 -22.32
C THR A 20 -5.23 -15.71 -21.42
N LEU A 21 -6.27 -16.27 -20.79
CA LEU A 21 -6.20 -17.59 -20.17
C LEU A 21 -6.37 -18.68 -21.24
N ARG A 22 -5.27 -19.07 -21.90
CA ARG A 22 -5.25 -20.30 -22.73
C ARG A 22 -3.98 -21.10 -22.47
N ARG A 23 -3.98 -21.85 -21.35
CA ARG A 23 -3.25 -23.12 -21.06
C ARG A 23 -2.83 -23.19 -19.58
N SER A 24 -3.76 -23.52 -18.69
CA SER A 24 -3.44 -23.89 -17.30
C SER A 24 -3.98 -25.29 -17.01
N SER A 25 -3.24 -26.05 -16.18
CA SER A 25 -3.58 -27.42 -15.79
C SER A 25 -4.89 -27.49 -15.02
N ILE A 26 -5.58 -28.64 -15.07
CA ILE A 26 -6.90 -28.86 -14.43
C ILE A 26 -6.88 -28.51 -12.94
N ARG A 27 -5.79 -28.84 -12.24
CA ARG A 27 -5.63 -28.56 -10.80
C ARG A 27 -5.52 -27.07 -10.49
N ILE A 28 -4.85 -26.29 -11.33
CA ILE A 28 -4.78 -24.82 -11.19
C ILE A 28 -6.16 -24.20 -11.41
N ARG A 29 -6.90 -24.67 -12.42
CA ARG A 29 -8.28 -24.21 -12.66
C ARG A 29 -9.18 -24.45 -11.45
N GLN A 30 -9.09 -25.62 -10.81
CA GLN A 30 -9.92 -25.94 -9.64
C GLN A 30 -9.61 -25.07 -8.41
N VAL A 31 -8.32 -24.77 -8.15
CA VAL A 31 -7.91 -23.83 -7.07
C VAL A 31 -8.48 -22.45 -7.36
N VAL A 32 -8.21 -21.93 -8.55
CA VAL A 32 -8.65 -20.60 -8.96
C VAL A 32 -10.17 -20.51 -8.98
N ASP A 33 -10.88 -21.51 -9.51
CA ASP A 33 -12.34 -21.53 -9.55
C ASP A 33 -12.95 -21.55 -8.15
N SER A 34 -12.38 -22.27 -7.18
CA SER A 34 -12.90 -22.27 -5.80
C SER A 34 -12.64 -20.94 -5.09
N GLN A 35 -11.41 -20.40 -5.20
CA GLN A 35 -11.10 -19.09 -4.64
C GLN A 35 -11.88 -17.97 -5.35
N TRP A 36 -12.16 -18.11 -6.65
CA TRP A 36 -12.97 -17.19 -7.43
C TRP A 36 -14.47 -17.31 -7.12
N ARG A 37 -14.98 -18.50 -6.75
CA ARG A 37 -16.35 -18.67 -6.24
C ARG A 37 -16.57 -17.89 -4.96
N CYS A 38 -15.57 -17.87 -4.06
CA CYS A 38 -15.53 -16.98 -2.90
C CYS A 38 -15.84 -15.53 -3.32
N MET A 39 -15.18 -15.04 -4.36
CA MET A 39 -15.35 -13.68 -4.89
C MET A 39 -16.70 -13.46 -5.62
N LYS A 40 -17.16 -14.43 -6.43
CA LYS A 40 -18.41 -14.31 -7.21
C LYS A 40 -19.67 -14.37 -6.36
N SER A 41 -19.62 -14.86 -5.13
CA SER A 41 -20.75 -14.84 -4.21
C SER A 41 -21.27 -13.41 -3.94
N LYS A 42 -20.54 -12.35 -4.35
CA LYS A 42 -20.85 -10.95 -4.03
C LYS A 42 -20.57 -9.91 -5.12
N SER A 43 -20.90 -10.16 -6.40
CA SER A 43 -20.97 -9.05 -7.38
C SER A 43 -22.27 -8.23 -7.32
N LEU A 44 -23.15 -8.50 -6.36
CA LEU A 44 -24.41 -7.78 -6.12
C LEU A 44 -24.56 -7.62 -4.60
N GLY A 45 -24.16 -6.48 -4.03
CA GLY A 45 -24.51 -6.19 -2.63
C GLY A 45 -23.50 -5.46 -1.75
N TRP A 46 -22.37 -4.95 -2.27
CA TRP A 46 -21.66 -3.84 -1.61
C TRP A 46 -22.21 -2.51 -2.13
N GLU A 47 -23.53 -2.33 -2.01
CA GLU A 47 -24.15 -1.04 -2.24
C GLU A 47 -23.78 -0.15 -1.04
N LEU A 48 -22.71 0.65 -1.23
CA LEU A 48 -22.55 2.00 -0.70
C LEU A 48 -23.19 2.28 0.68
N LEU A 49 -22.87 1.49 1.71
CA LEU A 49 -23.04 1.94 3.08
C LEU A 49 -21.93 2.96 3.38
N ARG A 50 -22.15 4.19 2.91
CA ARG A 50 -21.50 5.37 3.49
C ARG A 50 -21.81 5.32 4.99
N LEU A 51 -20.86 4.93 5.82
CA LEU A 51 -20.94 5.15 7.26
C LEU A 51 -20.88 6.67 7.52
N ARG A 52 -21.99 7.36 7.27
CA ARG A 52 -22.23 8.71 7.76
C ARG A 52 -22.41 8.58 9.27
N GLY A 53 -21.33 8.80 10.03
CA GLY A 53 -21.47 9.16 11.45
C GLY A 53 -20.72 8.33 12.49
N SER A 54 -19.64 7.62 12.15
CA SER A 54 -18.80 6.99 13.18
C SER A 54 -18.06 8.06 14.02
N LYS A 55 -18.61 8.40 15.20
CA LYS A 55 -17.97 9.27 16.20
C LYS A 55 -17.03 8.44 17.09
N VAL A 56 -15.86 9.02 17.39
CA VAL A 56 -14.89 8.49 18.37
C VAL A 56 -15.55 8.38 19.74
N ILE A 57 -15.33 7.27 20.44
CA ILE A 57 -15.69 7.11 21.87
C ILE A 57 -14.59 7.78 22.70
N PRO A 58 -14.85 8.93 23.35
CA PRO A 58 -13.81 9.63 24.10
C PRO A 58 -13.39 8.83 25.34
N GLY A 59 -12.08 8.64 25.54
CA GLY A 59 -11.48 8.19 26.80
C GLY A 59 -11.24 6.69 26.97
N ILE A 60 -11.52 5.84 25.98
CA ILE A 60 -10.98 4.46 25.97
C ILE A 60 -9.52 4.53 25.50
N LYS A 61 -8.58 4.12 26.36
CA LYS A 61 -7.15 4.08 26.03
C LYS A 61 -6.95 3.31 24.71
N ASN A 62 -6.35 3.98 23.73
CA ASN A 62 -6.03 3.51 22.36
C ASN A 62 -5.36 2.12 22.24
N HIS A 63 -4.94 1.48 23.34
CA HIS A 63 -4.28 0.18 23.31
C HIS A 63 -5.22 -1.03 23.15
N VAL A 64 -6.47 -0.96 23.64
CA VAL A 64 -7.42 -2.09 23.55
C VAL A 64 -8.09 -2.12 22.18
N LEU A 65 -8.46 -0.97 21.63
CA LEU A 65 -9.08 -0.86 20.31
C LEU A 65 -8.08 -1.09 19.16
N LYS A 66 -6.80 -0.69 19.29
CA LYS A 66 -5.78 -0.95 18.25
C LYS A 66 -5.51 -2.43 17.96
N LYS A 67 -5.85 -3.33 18.88
CA LYS A 67 -5.72 -4.79 18.66
C LYS A 67 -6.95 -5.44 18.02
N LEU A 68 -8.04 -4.68 17.83
CA LEU A 68 -9.30 -5.17 17.27
C LEU A 68 -9.73 -4.36 16.03
N ALA A 69 -9.11 -3.21 15.79
CA ALA A 69 -9.61 -2.19 14.88
C ALA A 69 -9.74 -2.67 13.43
N ASP A 70 -8.74 -3.40 12.93
CA ASP A 70 -8.66 -3.80 11.52
C ASP A 70 -9.91 -4.57 11.06
N TRP A 71 -10.48 -5.42 11.93
CA TRP A 71 -11.60 -6.33 11.62
C TRP A 71 -12.86 -5.98 12.42
N SER A 72 -13.10 -4.69 12.63
CA SER A 72 -14.23 -4.26 13.45
C SER A 72 -15.03 -3.09 12.88
N SER A 73 -16.35 -3.16 13.04
CA SER A 73 -17.25 -2.04 12.83
C SER A 73 -17.71 -1.49 14.20
N ALA A 74 -18.23 -0.27 14.23
CA ALA A 74 -18.73 0.32 15.47
C ALA A 74 -20.03 1.10 15.23
N SER A 75 -21.00 0.92 16.12
CA SER A 75 -22.27 1.65 16.13
C SER A 75 -22.52 2.28 17.49
N LYS A 76 -23.37 3.31 17.52
CA LYS A 76 -23.93 3.86 18.76
C LYS A 76 -25.25 3.14 19.04
N VAL A 77 -25.48 2.74 20.28
CA VAL A 77 -26.75 2.13 20.69
C VAL A 77 -27.88 3.17 20.54
N GLU A 78 -29.06 2.75 20.07
CA GLU A 78 -30.19 3.64 19.74
C GLU A 78 -30.65 4.49 20.93
N ASP A 79 -30.63 3.95 22.14
CA ASP A 79 -30.98 4.63 23.39
C ASP A 79 -29.94 5.67 23.84
N GLY A 80 -28.81 5.76 23.12
CA GLY A 80 -27.73 6.68 23.40
C GLY A 80 -26.86 6.32 24.61
N THR A 81 -27.11 5.16 25.24
CA THR A 81 -26.47 4.73 26.49
C THR A 81 -25.12 4.03 26.29
N GLY A 82 -24.65 3.89 25.05
CA GLY A 82 -23.38 3.20 24.83
C GLY A 82 -23.01 3.04 23.37
N TYR A 83 -21.98 2.22 23.15
CA TYR A 83 -21.47 1.86 21.84
C TYR A 83 -21.32 0.35 21.71
N GLU A 84 -21.44 -0.14 20.49
CA GLU A 84 -21.17 -1.54 20.14
C GLU A 84 -20.01 -1.57 19.15
N VAL A 85 -19.06 -2.46 19.41
CA VAL A 85 -17.95 -2.75 18.51
C VAL A 85 -18.14 -4.18 18.04
N PHE A 86 -18.43 -4.35 16.75
CA PHE A 86 -18.64 -5.66 16.15
C PHE A 86 -17.33 -6.16 15.55
N ILE A 87 -17.01 -7.42 15.80
CA ILE A 87 -15.83 -8.11 15.30
C ILE A 87 -16.28 -9.02 14.16
N ALA A 88 -15.69 -8.84 12.98
CA ALA A 88 -15.92 -9.69 11.82
C ALA A 88 -15.57 -11.14 12.15
N SER A 89 -16.60 -11.99 12.22
CA SER A 89 -16.45 -13.39 12.61
C SER A 89 -17.70 -14.20 12.26
N VAL A 90 -17.51 -15.51 12.02
CA VAL A 90 -18.62 -16.47 11.90
C VAL A 90 -19.29 -16.69 13.25
N GLU A 91 -18.49 -16.93 14.28
CA GLU A 91 -18.96 -17.08 15.66
C GLU A 91 -19.73 -15.82 16.09
N ARG A 92 -20.74 -16.00 16.95
CA ARG A 92 -21.55 -14.90 17.48
C ARG A 92 -21.46 -14.88 19.00
N GLY A 93 -21.59 -13.71 19.59
CA GLY A 93 -21.70 -13.57 21.04
C GLY A 93 -21.03 -12.34 21.60
N VAL A 94 -21.25 -12.09 22.90
CA VAL A 94 -20.60 -11.00 23.63
C VAL A 94 -19.22 -11.45 24.07
N VAL A 95 -18.20 -10.68 23.70
CA VAL A 95 -16.80 -10.95 24.10
C VAL A 95 -16.48 -10.25 25.41
N ALA A 96 -16.84 -8.98 25.52
CA ALA A 96 -16.55 -8.16 26.68
C ALA A 96 -17.51 -6.96 26.75
N GLN A 97 -17.64 -6.40 27.94
CA GLN A 97 -18.34 -5.15 28.18
C GLN A 97 -17.52 -4.28 29.12
N PHE A 98 -17.40 -2.99 28.79
CA PHE A 98 -16.65 -2.01 29.55
C PHE A 98 -17.52 -0.80 29.86
N SER A 99 -17.40 -0.24 31.06
CA SER A 99 -18.04 1.05 31.36
C SER A 99 -17.34 2.19 30.61
N LEU A 100 -18.11 3.17 30.16
CA LEU A 100 -17.54 4.39 29.59
C LEU A 100 -16.74 5.18 30.66
N PRO A 101 -15.70 5.94 30.27
CA PRO A 101 -14.89 6.73 31.21
C PRO A 101 -15.69 7.76 32.01
N SER A 102 -16.81 8.23 31.48
CA SER A 102 -17.77 9.11 32.16
C SER A 102 -18.53 8.42 33.29
N GLY A 103 -18.44 7.09 33.43
CA GLY A 103 -19.23 6.27 34.34
C GLY A 103 -20.70 6.08 33.92
N GLN A 104 -21.14 6.74 32.85
CA GLN A 104 -22.49 6.63 32.30
C GLN A 104 -22.42 5.92 30.95
N GLY A 105 -22.97 4.72 30.89
CA GLY A 105 -23.04 3.90 29.69
C GLY A 105 -21.91 2.89 29.53
N HIS A 106 -21.96 2.11 28.45
CA HIS A 106 -21.04 1.00 28.22
C HIS A 106 -20.57 0.90 26.77
N VAL A 107 -19.46 0.17 26.58
CA VAL A 107 -19.01 -0.33 25.29
C VAL A 107 -19.08 -1.84 25.31
N ARG A 108 -19.83 -2.44 24.38
CA ARG A 108 -19.90 -3.90 24.18
C ARG A 108 -19.05 -4.30 22.99
N LEU A 109 -18.28 -5.37 23.16
CA LEU A 109 -17.59 -6.05 22.07
C LEU A 109 -18.41 -7.28 21.70
N LEU A 110 -18.82 -7.34 20.43
CA LEU A 110 -19.71 -8.36 19.89
C LEU A 110 -19.01 -9.06 18.73
N LYS A 111 -19.10 -10.39 18.67
CA LYS A 111 -18.76 -11.18 17.49
C LYS A 111 -19.97 -11.33 16.58
N GLY A 112 -19.73 -11.72 15.33
CA GLY A 112 -20.77 -12.10 14.38
C GLY A 112 -20.97 -11.11 13.23
N ASP A 113 -20.12 -10.08 13.11
CA ASP A 113 -20.21 -9.19 11.96
C ASP A 113 -19.87 -9.95 10.68
N HIS A 114 -20.65 -9.75 9.63
CA HIS A 114 -20.53 -10.48 8.35
C HIS A 114 -20.54 -12.03 8.48
N SER A 115 -21.09 -12.58 9.57
CA SER A 115 -21.02 -14.01 9.91
C SER A 115 -21.50 -14.96 8.79
N SER A 116 -22.57 -14.61 8.07
CA SER A 116 -23.07 -15.43 6.94
C SER A 116 -22.07 -15.50 5.79
N ASP A 117 -21.41 -14.39 5.51
CA ASP A 117 -20.48 -14.28 4.40
C ASP A 117 -19.16 -14.97 4.72
N LEU A 118 -18.63 -14.71 5.92
CA LEU A 118 -17.41 -15.37 6.40
C LEU A 118 -17.59 -16.88 6.51
N GLN A 119 -18.81 -17.37 6.74
CA GLN A 119 -19.11 -18.80 6.75
C GLN A 119 -18.97 -19.42 5.34
N LEU A 120 -19.37 -18.69 4.30
CA LEU A 120 -19.16 -19.09 2.91
C LEU A 120 -17.66 -19.07 2.58
N ASP A 121 -16.96 -18.00 2.97
CA ASP A 121 -15.51 -17.88 2.77
C ASP A 121 -14.76 -19.04 3.43
N CYS A 122 -15.08 -19.36 4.70
CA CYS A 122 -14.53 -20.53 5.40
C CYS A 122 -14.78 -21.84 4.64
N SER A 123 -15.96 -22.00 4.03
CA SER A 123 -16.32 -23.23 3.31
C SER A 123 -15.52 -23.37 2.01
N GLU A 124 -15.39 -22.29 1.24
CA GLU A 124 -14.62 -22.28 -0.01
C GLU A 124 -13.10 -22.41 0.25
N LEU A 125 -12.58 -21.77 1.29
CA LEU A 125 -11.17 -21.91 1.69
C LEU A 125 -10.86 -23.35 2.14
N ASN A 126 -11.80 -23.99 2.85
CA ASN A 126 -11.68 -25.39 3.23
C ASN A 126 -11.66 -26.31 2.00
N GLU A 127 -12.48 -26.04 0.99
CA GLU A 127 -12.44 -26.77 -0.29
C GLU A 127 -11.12 -26.53 -1.04
N ALA A 128 -10.66 -25.27 -1.11
CA ALA A 128 -9.40 -24.89 -1.75
C ALA A 128 -8.18 -25.60 -1.12
N SER A 129 -8.21 -25.84 0.20
CA SER A 129 -7.13 -26.52 0.93
C SER A 129 -6.79 -27.92 0.38
N LYS A 130 -7.79 -28.60 -0.21
CA LYS A 130 -7.61 -29.93 -0.85
C LYS A 130 -6.68 -29.88 -2.05
N TYR A 131 -6.62 -28.74 -2.72
CA TYR A 131 -5.87 -28.57 -3.96
C TYR A 131 -4.50 -27.91 -3.76
N ALA A 132 -4.21 -27.41 -2.56
CA ALA A 132 -2.94 -26.79 -2.18
C ALA A 132 -1.71 -27.57 -2.68
N ALA A 133 -0.73 -26.85 -3.21
CA ALA A 133 0.47 -27.43 -3.81
C ALA A 133 1.52 -27.78 -2.75
N LYS A 134 1.58 -27.02 -1.66
CA LYS A 134 2.52 -27.21 -0.53
C LYS A 134 1.76 -27.30 0.78
N GLU A 135 2.35 -27.95 1.78
CA GLU A 135 1.80 -28.01 3.14
C GLU A 135 1.64 -26.60 3.74
N LEU A 136 2.63 -25.74 3.50
CA LEU A 136 2.63 -24.34 3.90
C LEU A 136 1.38 -23.57 3.43
N GLN A 137 0.87 -23.87 2.23
CA GLN A 137 -0.35 -23.26 1.70
C GLN A 137 -1.60 -23.74 2.46
N ARG A 138 -1.63 -25.01 2.89
CA ARG A 138 -2.71 -25.52 3.75
C ARG A 138 -2.69 -24.85 5.11
N ASP A 139 -1.50 -24.59 5.67
CA ASP A 139 -1.35 -23.88 6.94
C ASP A 139 -1.87 -22.45 6.83
N ILE A 140 -1.54 -21.74 5.73
CA ILE A 140 -2.04 -20.39 5.45
C ILE A 140 -3.58 -20.39 5.41
N LEU A 141 -4.18 -21.27 4.60
CA LEU A 141 -5.64 -21.37 4.46
C LEU A 141 -6.33 -21.75 5.78
N SER A 142 -5.75 -22.68 6.54
CA SER A 142 -6.27 -23.10 7.85
C SER A 142 -6.27 -21.95 8.85
N ALA A 143 -5.21 -21.12 8.85
CA ALA A 143 -5.13 -19.95 9.70
C ALA A 143 -6.10 -18.84 9.28
N TYR A 144 -6.34 -18.64 7.97
CA TYR A 144 -7.41 -17.75 7.49
C TYR A 144 -8.79 -18.23 7.97
N ILE A 145 -9.11 -19.51 7.80
CA ILE A 145 -10.38 -20.10 8.28
C ILE A 145 -10.53 -19.89 9.78
N ALA A 146 -9.49 -20.18 10.58
CA ALA A 146 -9.54 -19.97 12.02
C ALA A 146 -9.74 -18.49 12.39
N SER A 147 -9.12 -17.57 11.64
CA SER A 147 -9.33 -16.13 11.80
C SER A 147 -10.75 -15.71 11.48
N PHE A 148 -11.30 -16.09 10.33
CA PHE A 148 -12.67 -15.75 9.93
C PHE A 148 -13.71 -16.40 10.85
N GLN A 149 -13.45 -17.62 11.33
CA GLN A 149 -14.34 -18.30 12.27
C GLN A 149 -14.45 -17.54 13.59
N THR A 150 -13.30 -17.16 14.15
CA THR A 150 -13.20 -16.64 15.53
C THR A 150 -13.12 -15.12 15.64
N GLY A 151 -12.82 -14.41 14.55
CA GLY A 151 -12.47 -12.98 14.53
C GLY A 151 -11.09 -12.66 15.09
N SER A 152 -10.16 -13.62 15.11
CA SER A 152 -8.86 -13.47 15.77
C SER A 152 -7.78 -12.92 14.83
N LEU A 153 -7.41 -11.65 15.01
CA LEU A 153 -6.26 -11.04 14.32
C LEU A 153 -4.95 -11.77 14.58
N ASP A 154 -4.80 -12.44 15.73
CA ASP A 154 -3.58 -13.20 16.01
C ASP A 154 -3.51 -14.45 15.13
N MET A 155 -4.65 -15.10 14.83
CA MET A 155 -4.71 -16.18 13.84
C MET A 155 -4.44 -15.65 12.43
N TYR A 156 -4.97 -14.48 12.08
CA TYR A 156 -4.62 -13.83 10.82
C TYR A 156 -3.11 -13.56 10.70
N ARG A 157 -2.48 -13.03 11.76
CA ARG A 157 -1.02 -12.83 11.78
C ARG A 157 -0.24 -14.14 11.71
N MET A 158 -0.79 -15.23 12.23
CA MET A 158 -0.20 -16.55 12.11
C MET A 158 -0.21 -17.07 10.66
N SER A 159 -1.16 -16.67 9.82
CA SER A 159 -1.15 -17.03 8.38
C SER A 159 -0.09 -16.27 7.57
N GLN A 160 0.26 -15.06 7.99
CA GLN A 160 1.24 -14.24 7.27
C GLN A 160 2.68 -14.79 7.37
N ARG A 161 3.03 -15.43 8.50
CA ARG A 161 4.37 -16.02 8.71
C ARG A 161 4.72 -17.12 7.70
N PRO A 162 3.87 -18.15 7.50
CA PRO A 162 4.09 -19.14 6.45
C PRO A 162 3.96 -18.52 5.06
N ARG A 163 3.05 -17.56 4.85
CA ARG A 163 2.91 -16.87 3.55
C ARG A 163 4.20 -16.24 3.05
N VAL A 164 4.91 -15.49 3.90
CA VAL A 164 6.20 -14.88 3.55
C VAL A 164 7.29 -15.92 3.23
N ARG A 165 7.11 -17.17 3.65
CA ARG A 165 8.03 -18.29 3.35
C ARG A 165 7.62 -19.06 2.11
N ASP A 166 6.38 -18.92 1.62
CA ASP A 166 5.92 -19.59 0.40
C ASP A 166 6.44 -18.85 -0.83
N ARG A 167 7.75 -18.99 -1.10
CA ARG A 167 8.39 -18.28 -2.21
C ARG A 167 7.91 -18.79 -3.56
N ALA A 168 7.63 -17.83 -4.45
CA ALA A 168 7.27 -18.04 -5.85
C ALA A 168 6.15 -19.09 -6.07
N PRO A 169 4.97 -18.93 -5.44
CA PRO A 169 3.87 -19.84 -5.67
C PRO A 169 3.30 -19.64 -7.07
N ARG A 170 2.87 -20.72 -7.74
CA ARG A 170 2.19 -20.60 -9.04
C ARG A 170 0.85 -19.88 -8.95
N VAL A 171 0.19 -20.00 -7.80
CA VAL A 171 -1.06 -19.30 -7.49
C VAL A 171 -0.85 -18.53 -6.19
N GLU A 172 -0.83 -17.21 -6.28
CA GLU A 172 -0.67 -16.29 -5.15
C GLU A 172 -2.04 -15.80 -4.70
N ASN A 173 -2.22 -15.53 -3.40
CA ASN A 173 -3.47 -14.99 -2.89
C ASN A 173 -3.28 -14.16 -1.61
N ILE A 174 -4.19 -13.21 -1.42
CA ILE A 174 -4.43 -12.50 -0.16
C ILE A 174 -5.91 -12.62 0.14
N PHE A 175 -6.28 -12.92 1.38
CA PHE A 175 -7.68 -13.01 1.80
C PHE A 175 -7.81 -12.40 3.20
N GLY A 176 -8.59 -11.33 3.35
CA GLY A 176 -8.93 -10.76 4.65
C GLY A 176 -9.16 -9.27 4.62
N PHE A 177 -9.27 -8.66 5.80
CA PHE A 177 -9.30 -7.20 5.90
C PHE A 177 -7.86 -6.69 5.98
N VAL A 178 -7.42 -6.00 4.93
CA VAL A 178 -6.01 -5.64 4.71
C VAL A 178 -5.82 -4.13 4.66
N GLU A 179 -6.53 -3.44 3.76
CA GLU A 179 -6.23 -2.06 3.42
C GLU A 179 -7.03 -1.03 4.22
N LEU A 180 -6.36 -0.02 4.77
CA LEU A 180 -6.95 0.96 5.71
C LEU A 180 -7.50 2.23 5.02
N TYR A 181 -7.36 2.34 3.70
CA TYR A 181 -7.54 3.61 2.97
C TYR A 181 -8.93 4.24 3.10
N ARG A 182 -9.98 3.42 3.23
CA ARG A 182 -11.37 3.91 3.24
C ARG A 182 -11.88 4.31 4.61
N ASP A 183 -11.22 3.92 5.69
CA ASP A 183 -11.60 4.34 7.04
C ASP A 183 -11.12 5.78 7.28
N PRO A 184 -12.01 6.75 7.58
CA PRO A 184 -11.61 8.13 7.83
C PRO A 184 -10.66 8.31 9.02
N GLN A 185 -10.48 7.28 9.85
CA GLN A 185 -9.55 7.25 10.96
C GLN A 185 -8.28 6.43 10.67
N GLY A 186 -8.21 5.71 9.54
CA GLY A 186 -7.08 4.87 9.16
C GLY A 186 -6.78 3.73 10.12
N ILE A 187 -7.82 3.17 10.77
CA ILE A 187 -7.70 2.10 11.77
C ILE A 187 -8.50 0.84 11.43
N ARG A 188 -9.49 0.92 10.53
CA ARG A 188 -10.27 -0.24 10.04
C ARG A 188 -9.87 -0.59 8.63
N ALA A 189 -9.82 -1.88 8.33
CA ALA A 189 -9.42 -2.36 7.02
C ALA A 189 -10.63 -2.78 6.18
N ASP A 190 -10.50 -2.62 4.86
CA ASP A 190 -11.42 -3.16 3.86
C ASP A 190 -11.09 -4.63 3.57
N PHE A 191 -12.13 -5.42 3.32
CA PHE A 191 -11.97 -6.81 2.92
C PHE A 191 -11.55 -6.92 1.45
N GLU A 192 -10.52 -7.72 1.19
CA GLU A 192 -10.06 -8.07 -0.15
C GLU A 192 -9.66 -9.54 -0.26
N ALA A 193 -9.71 -10.05 -1.50
CA ALA A 193 -9.53 -11.46 -1.80
C ALA A 193 -8.88 -11.70 -3.18
N PRO A 194 -7.77 -11.03 -3.57
CA PRO A 194 -7.16 -11.25 -4.87
C PRO A 194 -6.55 -12.66 -5.00
N VAL A 195 -6.66 -13.22 -6.21
CA VAL A 195 -6.03 -14.48 -6.62
C VAL A 195 -5.26 -14.23 -7.92
N ALA A 196 -3.98 -14.57 -7.93
CA ALA A 196 -3.10 -14.44 -9.10
C ALA A 196 -2.59 -15.77 -9.60
N ILE A 197 -2.21 -15.80 -10.88
CA ILE A 197 -1.33 -16.83 -11.43
C ILE A 197 -0.02 -16.13 -11.79
N ALA A 198 1.10 -16.64 -11.28
CA ALA A 198 2.41 -16.07 -11.56
C ALA A 198 2.78 -16.21 -13.05
N ASP A 199 3.22 -15.11 -13.66
CA ASP A 199 3.80 -15.11 -15.00
C ASP A 199 5.30 -15.43 -14.94
N ASP A 200 5.75 -16.43 -15.69
CA ASP A 200 7.14 -16.93 -15.66
C ASP A 200 8.15 -15.96 -16.29
N SER A 201 7.72 -15.10 -17.21
CA SER A 201 8.59 -14.09 -17.81
C SER A 201 8.77 -12.90 -16.89
N GLU A 202 7.68 -12.37 -16.32
CA GLU A 202 7.74 -11.26 -15.38
C GLU A 202 8.42 -11.66 -14.07
N SER A 203 8.15 -12.87 -13.56
CA SER A 203 8.83 -13.39 -12.35
C SER A 203 10.36 -13.43 -12.50
N ARG A 204 10.87 -13.68 -13.71
CA ARG A 204 12.33 -13.66 -13.98
C ARG A 204 12.89 -12.25 -13.95
N LEU A 205 12.20 -11.29 -14.57
CA LEU A 205 12.59 -9.87 -14.53
C LEU A 205 12.57 -9.34 -13.09
N PHE A 206 11.57 -9.73 -12.29
CA PHE A 206 11.54 -9.37 -10.87
C PHE A 206 12.68 -9.97 -10.07
N ALA A 207 13.02 -11.24 -10.31
CA ALA A 207 14.17 -11.87 -9.66
C ALA A 207 15.47 -11.12 -10.01
N GLU A 208 15.66 -10.75 -11.27
CA GLU A 208 16.82 -9.96 -11.70
C GLU A 208 16.85 -8.56 -11.07
N LEU A 209 15.71 -7.87 -10.99
CA LEU A 209 15.58 -6.58 -10.31
C LEU A 209 15.90 -6.70 -8.81
N VAL A 210 15.44 -7.78 -8.17
CA VAL A 210 15.73 -8.08 -6.77
C VAL A 210 17.22 -8.35 -6.56
N ASP A 211 17.84 -9.15 -7.42
CA ASP A 211 19.28 -9.47 -7.35
C ASP A 211 20.15 -8.21 -7.55
N ASN A 212 19.66 -7.24 -8.32
CA ASN A 212 20.31 -5.94 -8.55
C ASN A 212 19.85 -4.82 -7.61
N SER A 213 18.92 -5.07 -6.68
CA SER A 213 18.35 -4.04 -5.80
C SER A 213 19.40 -3.20 -5.07
N ALA A 214 20.44 -3.85 -4.51
CA ALA A 214 21.50 -3.14 -3.80
C ALA A 214 22.23 -2.12 -4.68
N LYS A 215 22.39 -2.39 -5.98
CA LYS A 215 22.99 -1.45 -6.95
C LYS A 215 22.15 -0.19 -7.08
N PHE A 216 20.84 -0.33 -7.21
CA PHE A 216 19.93 0.81 -7.38
C PHE A 216 19.68 1.56 -6.07
N ILE A 217 19.69 0.87 -4.92
CA ILE A 217 19.59 1.50 -3.60
C ILE A 217 20.77 2.46 -3.35
N ARG A 218 21.97 2.13 -3.80
CA ARG A 218 23.16 3.02 -3.72
C ARG A 218 23.04 4.30 -4.54
N ARG A 219 22.03 4.40 -5.42
CA ARG A 219 21.75 5.61 -6.23
C ARG A 219 20.73 6.54 -5.59
N LEU A 220 20.06 6.11 -4.52
CA LEU A 220 19.08 6.92 -3.83
C LEU A 220 19.75 8.15 -3.18
N PRO A 221 19.06 9.30 -3.08
CA PRO A 221 19.67 10.58 -2.70
C PRO A 221 20.14 10.67 -1.24
N TRP A 222 19.88 9.64 -0.43
CA TRP A 222 20.38 9.50 0.95
C TRP A 222 21.53 8.49 1.08
N ALA A 223 21.96 7.86 -0.01
CA ALA A 223 23.08 6.94 -0.03
C ALA A 223 24.41 7.67 0.26
N THR A 224 25.24 7.05 1.08
CA THR A 224 26.58 7.54 1.47
C THR A 224 27.53 6.35 1.59
N PRO A 225 28.88 6.55 1.58
CA PRO A 225 29.85 5.45 1.53
C PRO A 225 29.79 4.42 2.69
N GLU A 226 29.07 4.72 3.78
CA GLU A 226 28.84 3.74 4.84
C GLU A 226 27.84 2.66 4.41
N ASN A 227 27.83 1.53 5.13
CA ASN A 227 26.84 0.46 4.93
C ASN A 227 26.78 -0.04 3.47
N ASP A 228 27.96 -0.33 2.88
CA ASP A 228 28.08 -0.82 1.49
C ASP A 228 27.49 0.18 0.47
N ASP A 229 27.88 1.45 0.63
CA ASP A 229 27.44 2.62 -0.15
C ASP A 229 25.94 2.93 -0.08
N LYS A 230 25.19 2.34 0.85
CA LYS A 230 23.76 2.61 1.05
C LYS A 230 23.48 3.67 2.11
N GLY A 231 24.48 4.00 2.92
CA GLY A 231 24.41 4.95 4.00
C GLY A 231 23.69 4.46 5.27
N PRO A 232 23.73 5.28 6.34
CA PRO A 232 23.29 4.89 7.68
C PRO A 232 21.75 4.89 7.86
N LEU A 233 21.03 5.55 6.95
CA LEU A 233 19.57 5.61 6.88
C LEU A 233 18.95 4.46 6.08
N GLU A 234 19.76 3.51 5.63
CA GLU A 234 19.32 2.30 4.94
C GLU A 234 19.54 1.04 5.81
N ARG A 235 18.79 -0.02 5.53
CA ARG A 235 18.98 -1.32 6.19
C ARG A 235 20.28 -1.97 5.71
N SER A 236 20.97 -2.67 6.62
CA SER A 236 22.21 -3.38 6.27
C SER A 236 21.97 -4.56 5.34
N LEU A 237 20.90 -5.30 5.58
CA LEU A 237 20.39 -6.32 4.68
C LEU A 237 19.10 -5.83 4.03
N PHE A 238 19.08 -5.75 2.70
CA PHE A 238 17.84 -5.60 1.96
C PHE A 238 17.19 -6.98 1.88
N GLU A 239 15.98 -7.09 2.43
CA GLU A 239 15.19 -8.31 2.36
C GLU A 239 14.07 -8.07 1.35
N PRO A 240 14.23 -8.51 0.09
CA PRO A 240 13.24 -8.27 -0.93
C PRO A 240 11.91 -8.94 -0.54
N PRO A 241 10.78 -8.21 -0.59
CA PRO A 241 9.46 -8.83 -0.56
C PRO A 241 9.31 -9.79 -1.76
N ASP A 242 8.43 -10.77 -1.64
CA ASP A 242 8.06 -11.60 -2.78
C ASP A 242 7.10 -10.80 -3.68
N PHE A 243 7.38 -10.78 -4.99
CA PHE A 243 6.63 -9.99 -5.97
C PHE A 243 5.87 -10.91 -6.92
N SER A 244 4.59 -10.59 -7.13
CA SER A 244 3.77 -11.24 -8.14
C SER A 244 2.93 -10.18 -8.86
N SER A 245 3.04 -10.16 -10.19
CA SER A 245 2.24 -9.30 -11.05
C SER A 245 0.84 -9.87 -11.21
N ILE A 246 -0.19 -9.04 -10.98
CA ILE A 246 -1.59 -9.35 -11.28
C ILE A 246 -2.11 -8.29 -12.23
N HIS A 247 -3.10 -8.67 -13.04
CA HIS A 247 -3.63 -7.81 -14.08
C HIS A 247 -5.14 -7.40 -13.91
N GLY A 248 -5.49 -6.16 -13.51
CA GLY A 248 -6.79 -5.45 -13.65
C GLY A 248 -6.78 -3.87 -13.69
N SER A 249 -7.07 -3.17 -14.82
CA SER A 249 -7.65 -1.77 -14.93
C SER A 249 -7.62 -1.21 -16.38
N GLN A 250 -8.68 -0.49 -16.81
CA GLN A 250 -8.78 0.27 -18.07
C GLN A 250 -9.38 1.68 -17.82
N ALA A 251 -8.56 2.68 -17.51
CA ALA A 251 -9.01 4.08 -17.56
C ALA A 251 -8.75 4.67 -18.95
N LYS A 252 -9.79 5.17 -19.62
CA LYS A 252 -9.76 5.61 -21.03
C LYS A 252 -9.66 7.13 -21.27
N GLN A 253 -9.70 7.98 -20.24
CA GLN A 253 -9.64 9.45 -20.41
C GLN A 253 -8.59 10.11 -19.52
N TYR A 254 -7.85 11.05 -20.11
CA TYR A 254 -6.85 11.90 -19.44
C TYR A 254 -7.23 13.36 -19.66
N PRO A 255 -7.89 14.01 -18.69
CA PRO A 255 -7.99 15.46 -18.70
C PRO A 255 -6.58 16.05 -18.50
N PHE A 256 -6.39 17.30 -18.93
CA PHE A 256 -5.18 18.10 -18.65
C PHE A 256 -3.93 17.76 -19.47
N ILE A 257 -4.06 17.02 -20.56
CA ILE A 257 -3.00 16.72 -21.52
C ILE A 257 -3.33 17.32 -22.88
N GLU A 258 -2.35 17.93 -23.54
CA GLU A 258 -2.48 18.43 -24.90
C GLU A 258 -2.83 17.30 -25.88
N ALA A 259 -3.73 17.57 -26.82
CA ALA A 259 -4.21 16.55 -27.76
C ALA A 259 -3.07 15.90 -28.57
N ALA A 260 -1.99 16.65 -28.84
CA ALA A 260 -0.80 16.16 -29.54
C ALA A 260 0.02 15.15 -28.72
N GLU A 261 0.01 15.26 -27.39
CA GLU A 261 0.76 14.37 -26.48
C GLU A 261 -0.09 13.19 -26.00
N ALA A 262 -1.42 13.32 -26.06
CA ALA A 262 -2.35 12.30 -25.59
C ALA A 262 -2.17 10.94 -26.27
N GLU A 263 -1.85 10.90 -27.57
CA GLU A 263 -1.65 9.64 -28.30
C GLU A 263 -0.39 8.89 -27.81
N GLN A 264 0.73 9.61 -27.65
CA GLN A 264 1.98 9.02 -27.17
C GLN A 264 1.87 8.62 -25.69
N LEU A 265 1.23 9.45 -24.87
CA LEU A 265 0.95 9.12 -23.47
C LEU A 265 0.16 7.80 -23.39
N GLN A 266 -0.92 7.66 -24.16
CA GLN A 266 -1.73 6.45 -24.15
C GLN A 266 -0.96 5.19 -24.57
N LYS A 267 -0.02 5.33 -25.51
CA LYS A 267 0.73 4.19 -26.06
C LYS A 267 1.60 3.50 -25.01
N HIS A 268 2.28 4.26 -24.15
CA HIS A 268 3.24 3.71 -23.18
C HIS A 268 2.77 3.78 -21.72
N LYS A 269 1.56 4.33 -21.48
CA LYS A 269 1.04 4.57 -20.13
C LYS A 269 1.06 3.33 -19.25
N LEU A 270 0.53 2.22 -19.77
CA LEU A 270 0.35 1.02 -18.97
C LEU A 270 1.70 0.50 -18.48
N GLN A 271 2.71 0.52 -19.35
CA GLN A 271 4.07 0.08 -19.06
C GLN A 271 4.77 1.04 -18.10
N ALA A 272 4.64 2.36 -18.30
CA ALA A 272 5.23 3.35 -17.40
C ALA A 272 4.62 3.24 -15.99
N TYR A 273 3.30 3.18 -15.90
CA TYR A 273 2.58 3.02 -14.64
C TYR A 273 2.92 1.69 -13.96
N TYR A 274 2.97 0.59 -14.72
CA TYR A 274 3.31 -0.73 -14.18
C TYR A 274 4.68 -0.75 -13.52
N TRP A 275 5.74 -0.30 -14.21
CA TRP A 275 7.08 -0.31 -13.66
C TRP A 275 7.29 0.72 -12.55
N TRP A 276 6.60 1.86 -12.63
CA TRP A 276 6.56 2.80 -11.51
C TRP A 276 5.98 2.15 -10.25
N VAL A 277 4.85 1.43 -10.35
CA VAL A 277 4.27 0.72 -9.20
C VAL A 277 5.26 -0.33 -8.69
N VAL A 278 5.85 -1.15 -9.56
CA VAL A 278 6.86 -2.15 -9.15
C VAL A 278 7.97 -1.51 -8.32
N LEU A 279 8.52 -0.39 -8.78
CA LEU A 279 9.63 0.29 -8.11
C LEU A 279 9.18 1.02 -6.83
N HIS A 280 8.00 1.64 -6.84
CA HIS A 280 7.34 2.22 -5.66
C HIS A 280 7.19 1.16 -4.56
N GLU A 281 6.77 -0.05 -4.90
CA GLU A 281 6.56 -1.12 -3.94
C GLU A 281 7.89 -1.74 -3.47
N LEU A 282 8.74 -2.12 -4.42
CA LEU A 282 9.97 -2.88 -4.11
C LEU A 282 11.01 -2.00 -3.44
N LEU A 283 11.24 -0.82 -4.02
CA LEU A 283 12.32 0.07 -3.62
C LEU A 283 11.79 1.32 -2.92
N GLY A 284 10.55 1.74 -3.13
CA GLY A 284 9.93 2.76 -2.28
C GLY A 284 9.64 2.20 -0.88
N HIS A 285 8.64 1.34 -0.72
CA HIS A 285 8.31 0.76 0.59
C HIS A 285 9.43 -0.14 1.18
N GLY A 286 10.19 -0.82 0.33
CA GLY A 286 11.26 -1.72 0.77
C GLY A 286 12.54 -1.04 1.29
N THR A 287 12.75 0.24 0.99
CA THR A 287 13.95 0.99 1.42
C THR A 287 13.68 1.85 2.64
N GLY A 288 14.77 2.33 3.24
CA GLY A 288 14.73 3.18 4.40
C GLY A 288 14.67 2.42 5.71
N ARG A 289 15.21 3.10 6.72
CA ARG A 289 15.42 2.55 8.04
C ARG A 289 14.80 3.45 9.10
N MET A 290 13.99 2.87 9.97
CA MET A 290 13.57 3.53 11.21
C MET A 290 14.71 3.51 12.23
N THR A 291 15.05 4.67 12.78
CA THR A 291 15.98 4.81 13.91
C THR A 291 15.23 4.54 15.21
N VAL A 292 15.70 3.58 16.00
CA VAL A 292 14.96 3.04 17.14
C VAL A 292 15.88 2.89 18.34
N GLU A 293 15.37 3.29 19.51
CA GLU A 293 15.89 2.95 20.83
C GLU A 293 15.14 1.74 21.39
N SER A 294 15.89 0.69 21.70
CA SER A 294 15.40 -0.52 22.33
C SER A 294 15.35 -0.38 23.87
N MET A 295 14.61 -1.28 24.52
CA MET A 295 14.64 -1.38 25.99
C MET A 295 16.08 -1.55 26.48
N GLY A 296 16.50 -0.73 27.44
CA GLY A 296 17.87 -0.71 27.95
C GLY A 296 18.80 0.30 27.27
N GLY A 297 18.27 1.28 26.52
CA GLY A 297 19.05 2.41 25.98
C GLY A 297 19.96 2.04 24.80
N LYS A 298 19.73 0.88 24.17
CA LYS A 298 20.49 0.45 22.98
C LYS A 298 19.83 0.99 21.71
N PHE A 299 20.60 1.69 20.89
CA PHE A 299 20.15 2.16 19.58
C PHE A 299 20.40 1.09 18.51
N ASN A 300 19.58 1.09 17.46
CA ASN A 300 19.92 0.29 16.28
C ASN A 300 20.99 1.00 15.43
N PHE A 301 21.17 2.32 15.56
CA PHE A 301 22.23 3.11 14.92
C PHE A 301 23.38 3.41 15.90
N ASP A 302 24.47 4.02 15.42
CA ASP A 302 25.58 4.48 16.27
C ASP A 302 25.14 5.69 17.10
N GLY A 303 25.00 5.50 18.43
CA GLY A 303 24.59 6.57 19.34
C GLY A 303 25.69 7.60 19.65
N GLU A 304 26.97 7.24 19.46
CA GLU A 304 28.10 8.15 19.64
C GLU A 304 28.31 9.02 18.39
N ASN A 305 28.07 8.45 17.21
CA ASN A 305 28.09 9.14 15.92
C ASN A 305 26.75 8.96 15.18
N PRO A 306 25.69 9.69 15.58
CA PRO A 306 24.38 9.53 14.97
C PRO A 306 24.39 9.84 13.47
N PRO A 307 23.55 9.14 12.67
CA PRO A 307 23.36 9.42 11.26
C PRO A 307 23.14 10.92 11.01
N VAL A 308 23.75 11.45 9.95
CA VAL A 308 23.56 12.84 9.55
C VAL A 308 22.27 12.99 8.76
N ASN A 309 21.45 13.94 9.15
CA ASN A 309 20.25 14.32 8.42
C ASN A 309 20.63 14.99 7.07
N PRO A 310 20.21 14.44 5.92
CA PRO A 310 20.57 14.96 4.58
C PRO A 310 20.07 16.38 4.30
N ILE A 311 19.03 16.85 4.99
CA ILE A 311 18.46 18.20 4.85
C ILE A 311 19.22 19.19 5.73
N THR A 312 19.29 18.91 7.04
CA THR A 312 19.85 19.86 8.01
C THR A 312 21.37 19.79 8.11
N ARG A 313 21.98 18.72 7.56
CA ARG A 313 23.41 18.41 7.64
C ARG A 313 23.93 18.30 9.08
N ARG A 314 23.03 17.99 10.03
CA ARG A 314 23.34 17.78 11.45
C ARG A 314 23.06 16.34 11.86
N PRO A 315 23.72 15.82 12.90
CA PRO A 315 23.35 14.53 13.48
C PRO A 315 21.87 14.51 13.88
N ILE A 316 21.19 13.38 13.66
CA ILE A 316 19.80 13.22 14.10
C ILE A 316 19.67 13.38 15.62
N SER A 317 18.57 13.99 16.06
CA SER A 317 18.25 14.20 17.47
C SER A 317 16.92 13.57 17.90
N SER A 318 16.27 12.83 16.99
CA SER A 318 14.98 12.17 17.21
C SER A 318 15.00 10.73 16.67
N TRP A 319 14.27 9.84 17.35
CA TRP A 319 14.16 8.41 17.05
C TRP A 319 12.95 7.82 17.80
N TYR A 320 12.52 6.63 17.39
CA TYR A 320 11.43 5.91 18.05
C TYR A 320 11.88 5.35 19.41
N LYS A 321 11.12 5.65 20.47
CA LYS A 321 11.27 5.08 21.80
C LYS A 321 10.62 3.69 21.91
N PRO A 322 10.96 2.89 22.93
CA PRO A 322 10.33 1.58 23.15
C PRO A 322 8.79 1.67 23.14
N GLY A 323 8.15 0.85 22.29
CA GLY A 323 6.70 0.79 22.15
C GLY A 323 6.08 1.86 21.23
N GLN A 324 6.85 2.84 20.76
CA GLN A 324 6.39 3.75 19.71
C GLN A 324 6.38 3.03 18.36
N THR A 325 5.45 3.44 17.51
CA THR A 325 5.23 2.89 16.17
C THR A 325 5.00 4.04 15.20
N TRP A 326 5.29 3.83 13.90
CA TRP A 326 5.01 4.79 12.83
C TRP A 326 3.60 5.38 12.91
N THR A 327 2.58 4.51 12.93
CA THR A 327 1.17 4.92 13.03
C THR A 327 0.84 5.57 14.38
N GLY A 328 1.56 5.21 15.45
CA GLY A 328 1.42 5.84 16.75
C GLY A 328 1.97 7.26 16.82
N GLN A 329 3.03 7.57 16.07
CA GLN A 329 3.64 8.91 16.06
C GLN A 329 2.99 9.84 15.02
N PHE A 330 2.70 9.33 13.82
CA PHE A 330 2.18 10.14 12.72
C PHE A 330 0.65 10.18 12.61
N GLY A 331 -0.06 9.31 13.33
CA GLY A 331 -1.53 9.30 13.38
C GLY A 331 -2.16 9.26 11.98
N GLN A 332 -3.05 10.20 11.69
CA GLN A 332 -3.76 10.28 10.40
C GLN A 332 -2.86 10.61 9.19
N LEU A 333 -1.62 11.06 9.42
CA LEU A 333 -0.66 11.32 8.34
C LEU A 333 0.18 10.09 7.98
N ALA A 334 0.13 9.04 8.80
CA ALA A 334 1.04 7.91 8.69
C ALA A 334 1.02 7.26 7.29
N THR A 335 -0.16 7.01 6.74
CA THR A 335 -0.29 6.40 5.41
C THR A 335 0.20 7.36 4.33
N THR A 336 -0.31 8.60 4.30
CA THR A 336 0.15 9.61 3.33
C THR A 336 1.66 9.81 3.35
N LEU A 337 2.30 9.83 4.52
CA LEU A 337 3.75 10.02 4.60
C LEU A 337 4.55 8.83 4.06
N ASP A 338 4.02 7.61 4.18
CA ASP A 338 4.66 6.43 3.59
C ASP A 338 4.53 6.48 2.06
N GLU A 339 3.36 6.86 1.52
CA GLU A 339 3.17 7.06 0.09
C GLU A 339 4.01 8.22 -0.47
N CYS A 340 4.06 9.36 0.24
CA CYS A 340 4.94 10.49 -0.08
C CYS A 340 6.42 10.10 -0.15
N ARG A 341 6.82 9.02 0.53
CA ARG A 341 8.19 8.50 0.50
C ARG A 341 8.37 7.49 -0.63
N ALA A 342 7.40 6.60 -0.85
CA ALA A 342 7.50 5.52 -1.81
C ALA A 342 7.29 5.96 -3.27
N GLU A 343 6.30 6.83 -3.55
CA GLU A 343 6.01 7.31 -4.91
C GLU A 343 7.21 8.01 -5.57
N PRO A 344 7.97 8.90 -4.88
CA PRO A 344 9.15 9.53 -5.44
C PRO A 344 10.30 8.56 -5.70
N VAL A 345 10.46 7.52 -4.88
CA VAL A 345 11.50 6.51 -5.11
C VAL A 345 11.21 5.76 -6.41
N GLY A 346 9.96 5.34 -6.61
CA GLY A 346 9.54 4.75 -7.87
C GLY A 346 9.80 5.68 -9.06
N ALA A 347 9.44 6.95 -8.94
CA ALA A 347 9.63 7.94 -9.99
C ALA A 347 11.11 8.24 -10.29
N TYR A 348 11.93 8.36 -9.24
CA TYR A 348 13.37 8.64 -9.35
C TYR A 348 14.11 7.51 -10.07
N LEU A 349 13.74 6.26 -9.79
CA LEU A 349 14.35 5.08 -10.39
C LEU A 349 13.86 4.81 -11.82
N MET A 350 12.72 5.36 -12.22
CA MET A 350 12.25 5.37 -13.61
C MET A 350 13.02 6.36 -14.50
N ASP A 351 14.03 7.04 -13.96
CA ASP A 351 14.99 7.89 -14.67
C ASP A 351 16.37 7.22 -14.77
N ASP A 352 16.50 5.99 -14.28
CA ASP A 352 17.74 5.22 -14.33
C ASP A 352 17.76 4.37 -15.60
N SER A 353 18.52 4.82 -16.60
CA SER A 353 18.59 4.17 -17.91
C SER A 353 19.10 2.74 -17.83
N GLU A 354 20.05 2.44 -16.94
CA GLU A 354 20.59 1.10 -16.78
C GLU A 354 19.57 0.16 -16.11
N LEU A 355 18.77 0.68 -15.18
CA LEU A 355 17.63 -0.04 -14.62
C LEU A 355 16.62 -0.38 -15.73
N LEU A 356 16.21 0.62 -16.51
CA LEU A 356 15.21 0.42 -17.57
C LEU A 356 15.73 -0.50 -18.69
N GLU A 357 17.01 -0.42 -19.02
CA GLU A 357 17.65 -1.33 -19.99
C GLU A 357 17.64 -2.78 -19.49
N MET A 358 17.94 -3.01 -18.20
CA MET A 358 17.83 -4.33 -17.56
C MET A 358 16.39 -4.87 -17.59
N LEU A 359 15.39 -3.99 -17.52
CA LEU A 359 13.97 -4.37 -17.67
C LEU A 359 13.54 -4.58 -19.14
N GLY A 360 14.45 -4.42 -20.09
CA GLY A 360 14.23 -4.68 -21.52
C GLY A 360 13.89 -3.44 -22.36
N PHE A 361 13.97 -2.23 -21.79
CA PHE A 361 13.71 -0.97 -22.48
C PHE A 361 15.00 -0.38 -23.04
N THR A 362 15.48 -0.99 -24.12
CA THR A 362 16.71 -0.62 -24.84
C THR A 362 16.42 0.34 -25.99
N GLU A 363 17.46 0.96 -26.56
CA GLU A 363 17.39 1.75 -27.81
C GLU A 363 16.86 0.99 -29.04
N THR A 364 16.74 -0.34 -28.94
CA THR A 364 16.26 -1.22 -30.03
C THR A 364 14.88 -1.81 -29.75
N SER A 365 14.30 -1.51 -28.59
CA SER A 365 13.00 -2.02 -28.17
C SER A 365 11.87 -1.12 -28.68
N ASP A 366 10.64 -1.64 -28.73
CA ASP A 366 9.48 -0.87 -29.21
C ASP A 366 9.11 0.33 -28.31
N ILE A 367 9.54 0.30 -27.05
CA ILE A 367 9.33 1.34 -26.04
C ILE A 367 10.68 1.64 -25.41
N HIS A 368 11.22 2.84 -25.64
CA HIS A 368 12.54 3.19 -25.10
C HIS A 368 12.45 3.63 -23.63
N ALA A 369 13.60 3.67 -22.94
CA ALA A 369 13.67 4.16 -21.57
C ALA A 369 13.10 5.59 -21.43
N GLU A 370 13.48 6.50 -22.34
CA GLU A 370 13.03 7.89 -22.35
C GLU A 370 11.51 8.03 -22.52
N ASP A 371 10.89 7.14 -23.31
CA ASP A 371 9.45 7.09 -23.49
C ASP A 371 8.74 6.83 -22.16
N LEU A 372 9.26 5.89 -21.35
CA LEU A 372 8.69 5.57 -20.05
C LEU A 372 8.90 6.69 -19.04
N THR A 373 10.11 7.25 -18.98
CA THR A 373 10.45 8.35 -18.07
C THR A 373 9.56 9.56 -18.34
N HIS A 374 9.44 9.97 -19.61
CA HIS A 374 8.60 11.10 -20.00
C HIS A 374 7.12 10.86 -19.66
N ASN A 375 6.59 9.68 -20.02
CA ASN A 375 5.19 9.32 -19.77
C ASN A 375 4.86 9.31 -18.27
N LEU A 376 5.78 8.81 -17.44
CA LEU A 376 5.61 8.79 -15.99
C LEU A 376 5.54 10.19 -15.39
N TYR A 377 6.49 11.07 -15.69
CA TYR A 377 6.50 12.41 -15.10
C TYR A 377 5.29 13.23 -15.53
N LEU A 378 4.87 13.09 -16.80
CA LEU A 378 3.63 13.69 -17.29
C LEU A 378 2.41 13.14 -16.54
N GLN A 379 2.36 11.83 -16.31
CA GLN A 379 1.28 11.22 -15.54
C GLN A 379 1.27 11.67 -14.06
N LEU A 380 2.42 11.78 -13.39
CA LEU A 380 2.50 12.26 -12.01
C LEU A 380 1.95 13.68 -11.87
N GLY A 381 2.21 14.55 -12.86
CA GLY A 381 1.62 15.89 -12.91
C GLY A 381 0.10 15.85 -13.03
N VAL A 382 -0.44 15.06 -13.97
CA VAL A 382 -1.89 14.88 -14.15
C VAL A 382 -2.54 14.31 -12.89
N ASP A 383 -1.94 13.30 -12.28
CA ASP A 383 -2.48 12.64 -11.10
C ASP A 383 -2.48 13.59 -9.89
N GLY A 384 -1.47 14.48 -9.77
CA GLY A 384 -1.46 15.58 -8.81
C GLY A 384 -2.64 16.56 -8.97
N LEU A 385 -3.02 16.92 -10.19
CA LEU A 385 -4.21 17.74 -10.44
C LEU A 385 -5.51 16.99 -10.15
N ARG A 386 -5.61 15.74 -10.61
CA ARG A 386 -6.80 14.88 -10.41
C ARG A 386 -7.04 14.60 -8.93
N ALA A 387 -5.97 14.50 -8.15
CA ALA A 387 -6.04 14.31 -6.72
C ALA A 387 -6.83 15.40 -5.99
N LEU A 388 -6.91 16.63 -6.52
CA LEU A 388 -7.76 17.70 -5.96
C LEU A 388 -9.23 17.29 -5.83
N SER A 389 -9.71 16.36 -6.67
CA SER A 389 -11.07 15.79 -6.54
C SER A 389 -11.29 15.01 -5.23
N ASN A 390 -10.22 14.54 -4.60
CA ASN A 390 -10.23 13.87 -3.30
C ASN A 390 -10.01 14.84 -2.12
N PHE A 391 -9.85 16.14 -2.37
CA PHE A 391 -9.74 17.14 -1.32
C PHE A 391 -11.10 17.79 -1.02
N ASN A 392 -11.52 17.70 0.23
CA ASN A 392 -12.75 18.33 0.70
C ASN A 392 -12.46 19.72 1.29
N VAL A 393 -12.81 20.77 0.54
CA VAL A 393 -12.57 22.17 0.93
C VAL A 393 -13.28 22.57 2.23
N GLN A 394 -14.49 22.05 2.48
CA GLN A 394 -15.28 22.42 3.67
C GLN A 394 -14.66 21.90 4.96
N SER A 395 -14.10 20.69 4.92
CA SER A 395 -13.50 20.04 6.09
C SER A 395 -11.98 20.17 6.14
N ASN A 396 -11.35 20.69 5.08
CA ASN A 396 -9.90 20.75 4.89
C ASN A 396 -9.24 19.36 5.06
N LYS A 397 -9.85 18.33 4.46
CA LYS A 397 -9.42 16.93 4.59
C LYS A 397 -9.28 16.26 3.24
N TRP A 398 -8.27 15.40 3.15
CA TRP A 398 -8.06 14.49 2.04
C TRP A 398 -8.82 13.19 2.26
N GLY A 399 -9.46 12.69 1.21
CA GLY A 399 -10.21 11.43 1.22
C GLY A 399 -9.40 10.20 0.78
N GLU A 400 -8.20 10.39 0.24
CA GLU A 400 -7.34 9.31 -0.29
C GLU A 400 -5.86 9.68 -0.09
N ALA A 401 -5.04 8.69 0.30
CA ALA A 401 -3.68 8.93 0.78
C ALA A 401 -2.68 9.19 -0.35
N HIS A 402 -2.76 8.45 -1.45
CA HIS A 402 -1.91 8.61 -2.64
C HIS A 402 -2.18 9.97 -3.30
N SER A 403 -3.45 10.33 -3.46
CA SER A 403 -3.88 11.62 -3.98
C SER A 403 -3.25 12.77 -3.20
N ARG A 404 -3.28 12.67 -1.86
CA ARG A 404 -2.61 13.67 -1.01
C ARG A 404 -1.10 13.68 -1.24
N ALA A 405 -0.46 12.52 -1.38
CA ALA A 405 0.96 12.43 -1.67
C ALA A 405 1.33 13.04 -3.03
N GLN A 406 0.57 12.73 -4.08
CA GLN A 406 0.73 13.24 -5.44
C GLN A 406 0.65 14.77 -5.50
N THR A 407 -0.28 15.39 -4.77
CA THR A 407 -0.35 16.86 -4.71
C THR A 407 0.84 17.50 -4.02
N ALA A 408 1.52 16.78 -3.11
CA ALA A 408 2.73 17.27 -2.49
C ALA A 408 3.87 17.42 -3.51
N PHE A 409 3.98 16.52 -4.50
CA PHE A 409 5.00 16.59 -5.56
C PHE A 409 4.80 17.79 -6.47
N ASP A 410 3.56 18.01 -6.91
CA ASP A 410 3.23 19.16 -7.75
C ASP A 410 3.52 20.47 -6.99
N SER A 411 3.14 20.55 -5.71
CA SER A 411 3.42 21.74 -4.89
C SER A 411 4.91 21.99 -4.61
N SER A 412 5.74 20.94 -4.53
CA SER A 412 7.18 21.06 -4.27
C SER A 412 8.00 21.44 -5.51
N SER A 413 7.40 21.37 -6.70
CA SER A 413 7.99 21.86 -7.95
C SER A 413 8.11 23.40 -8.01
N GLY A 414 7.43 24.11 -7.09
CA GLY A 414 7.48 25.56 -6.94
C GLY A 414 6.56 26.33 -7.91
N PRO A 415 6.20 27.58 -7.60
CA PRO A 415 5.20 28.35 -8.37
C PRO A 415 5.69 28.87 -9.73
N VAL A 416 6.92 28.57 -10.15
CA VAL A 416 7.58 29.39 -11.19
C VAL A 416 7.29 28.93 -12.62
N GLN A 417 6.82 27.71 -12.89
CA GLN A 417 6.63 27.31 -14.30
C GLN A 417 5.74 26.11 -14.66
N ASN A 418 5.04 25.47 -13.72
CA ASN A 418 3.84 24.71 -14.11
C ASN A 418 2.78 25.74 -14.54
N SER A 419 2.75 26.06 -15.83
CA SER A 419 1.80 27.03 -16.38
C SER A 419 0.44 26.35 -16.51
N TYR A 420 -0.43 26.60 -15.54
CA TYR A 420 -1.84 26.24 -15.64
C TYR A 420 -2.53 27.32 -16.45
N THR A 421 -2.71 27.09 -17.75
CA THR A 421 -3.54 27.97 -18.57
C THR A 421 -4.98 27.49 -18.46
N TRP A 422 -5.80 28.36 -17.87
CA TRP A 422 -7.24 28.18 -17.84
C TRP A 422 -7.82 28.99 -18.99
N GLU A 423 -8.10 28.35 -20.12
CA GLU A 423 -8.95 29.01 -21.12
C GLU A 423 -10.38 28.98 -20.61
N THR A 424 -10.87 30.12 -20.13
CA THR A 424 -12.28 30.32 -19.79
C THR A 424 -13.08 30.47 -21.07
N GLY A 425 -13.32 29.36 -21.78
CA GLY A 425 -14.40 29.29 -22.73
C GLY A 425 -15.73 29.56 -22.01
N LEU A 426 -16.58 30.42 -22.56
CA LEU A 426 -17.96 30.59 -22.08
C LEU A 426 -18.72 29.26 -22.31
N GLY A 427 -18.68 28.35 -21.34
CA GLY A 427 -19.30 27.01 -21.42
C GLY A 427 -18.74 26.05 -20.37
N LYS A 428 -19.42 24.91 -20.16
CA LYS A 428 -19.10 23.89 -19.14
C LYS A 428 -17.75 23.17 -19.32
N ASP A 429 -17.01 23.49 -20.38
CA ASP A 429 -15.79 22.81 -20.76
C ASP A 429 -14.61 23.78 -20.63
N ALA A 430 -14.18 24.04 -19.39
CA ALA A 430 -12.85 24.60 -19.15
C ALA A 430 -11.83 23.50 -19.44
N LEU A 431 -11.17 23.57 -20.59
CA LEU A 431 -9.97 22.78 -20.85
C LEU A 431 -8.84 23.45 -20.06
N ALA A 432 -8.52 22.90 -18.90
CA ALA A 432 -7.24 23.20 -18.29
C ALA A 432 -6.19 22.41 -19.07
N SER A 433 -5.22 23.11 -19.66
CA SER A 433 -3.99 22.49 -20.14
C SER A 433 -2.92 22.71 -19.07
N ALA A 434 -2.23 21.63 -18.71
CA ALA A 434 -1.11 21.70 -17.80
C ALA A 434 0.13 21.25 -18.58
N CYS A 435 1.03 22.19 -18.85
CA CYS A 435 2.34 21.88 -19.40
C CYS A 435 3.26 21.50 -18.24
N PHE A 436 3.63 20.22 -18.17
CA PHE A 436 4.55 19.71 -17.14
C PHE A 436 5.95 19.57 -17.74
N ASP A 437 6.93 20.21 -17.12
CA ASP A 437 8.34 19.99 -17.44
C ASP A 437 8.86 18.78 -16.65
N ALA A 438 9.18 17.69 -17.35
CA ALA A 438 9.71 16.46 -16.75
C ALA A 438 11.01 16.69 -15.95
N GLN A 439 11.89 17.60 -16.39
CA GLN A 439 13.13 17.90 -15.68
C GLN A 439 12.87 18.64 -14.35
N GLN A 440 11.82 19.46 -14.29
CA GLN A 440 11.40 20.12 -13.07
C GLN A 440 10.74 19.14 -12.10
N MET A 441 9.87 18.26 -12.60
CA MET A 441 9.27 17.19 -11.80
C MET A 441 10.32 16.26 -11.21
N ARG A 442 11.39 15.94 -11.95
CA ARG A 442 12.55 15.20 -11.43
C ARG A 442 13.20 15.87 -10.21
N LYS A 443 13.42 17.19 -10.25
CA LYS A 443 13.98 17.95 -9.12
C LYS A 443 13.04 17.96 -7.92
N ALA A 444 11.73 18.09 -8.16
CA ALA A 444 10.71 18.03 -7.12
C ALA A 444 10.68 16.66 -6.43
N VAL A 445 10.76 15.58 -7.21
CA VAL A 445 10.87 14.20 -6.73
C VAL A 445 12.08 14.03 -5.81
N GLU A 446 13.28 14.42 -6.25
CA GLU A 446 14.50 14.28 -5.44
C GLU A 446 14.43 15.10 -4.14
N HIS A 447 13.88 16.32 -4.20
CA HIS A 447 13.71 17.15 -3.02
C HIS A 447 12.75 16.50 -2.01
N THR A 448 11.60 16.00 -2.48
CA THR A 448 10.61 15.32 -1.64
C THR A 448 11.17 14.04 -1.02
N MET A 449 11.96 13.25 -1.76
CA MET A 449 12.65 12.07 -1.22
C MET A 449 13.52 12.41 -0.01
N ARG A 450 14.33 13.47 -0.11
CA ARG A 450 15.20 13.90 0.99
C ARG A 450 14.40 14.38 2.19
N ILE A 451 13.23 14.98 1.98
CA ILE A 451 12.32 15.41 3.05
C ILE A 451 11.70 14.20 3.75
N CYS A 452 11.13 13.26 3.01
CA CYS A 452 10.37 12.15 3.56
C CYS A 452 11.24 11.04 4.18
N GLN A 453 12.53 10.99 3.85
CA GLN A 453 13.46 10.01 4.41
C GLN A 453 13.87 10.34 5.87
N VAL A 454 13.77 11.60 6.28
CA VAL A 454 14.24 12.12 7.57
C VAL A 454 13.09 12.22 8.56
#